data_AF-A0AAW0GP92-F1
#
_entry.id   AF-A0AAW0GP92-F1
#
_cell.length_a   1.000
_cell.length_b   1.000
_cell.length_c   1.000
_cell.angle_alpha   90.00
_cell.angle_beta   90.00
_cell.angle_gamma   90.00
#
_symmetry.space_group_name_H-M   'P 1'
#
loop_
_entity.id
_entity.type
_entity.pdbx_description
1 polymer ?
#
loop_
_entity_poly.entity_id
_entity_poly.type
_entity_poly.pdbx_seq_one_letter_code
_entity_poly.pdbx_strand_id
1 'polypeptide(L)'
;MASFKTIAVLDESELKDGEMKEVTFEGDGKVLLSRLGDQINATSAFCTHYGAPLAKGVLTADGRVVCPWHGEDAPAPSALHRFKAEVQGGKIHVTADPGNTVKSNFSRQPKLAANTTESQGPGVVIVGGGSGGYQAVESLRENGFKGSITVLTKEPHAPIDRTKLSKALITDASKLELRSASELLSKYGAVLRTSTEVTSVDVTSKTVTIGSSGESVSYQTLILATGGIPRKLPIAGKNSTNVFTLRGVDDAKGIDAGRIVIAHLHLTVGLNS
;
A
#
# COMPACT_ATOMS: atom_id res chain seq x y z
N MET A 1 26.21 11.90 -10.47
CA MET A 1 26.62 10.49 -10.31
C MET A 1 26.38 10.12 -8.85
N ALA A 2 25.61 9.05 -8.59
CA ALA A 2 25.44 8.52 -7.23
C ALA A 2 26.81 8.10 -6.69
N SER A 3 27.31 8.79 -5.66
CA SER A 3 28.56 8.43 -5.00
C SER A 3 28.19 7.63 -3.76
N PHE A 4 28.26 6.31 -3.87
CA PHE A 4 28.03 5.44 -2.72
C PHE A 4 29.14 5.63 -1.68
N LYS A 5 28.75 5.69 -0.42
CA LYS A 5 29.66 5.75 0.73
C LYS A 5 29.43 4.56 1.63
N THR A 6 30.47 4.10 2.31
CA THR A 6 30.39 3.09 3.36
C THR A 6 30.77 3.73 4.68
N ILE A 7 29.87 3.70 5.66
CA ILE A 7 30.03 4.38 6.95
C ILE A 7 29.69 3.41 8.07
N ALA A 8 30.51 3.37 9.12
CA ALA A 8 30.18 2.69 10.37
C ALA A 8 29.12 3.51 11.12
N VAL A 9 27.92 2.96 11.29
CA VAL A 9 26.76 3.71 11.80
C VAL A 9 26.31 3.31 13.21
N LEU A 10 26.70 2.12 13.68
CA LEU A 10 26.30 1.60 14.99
C LEU A 10 27.24 0.47 15.44
N ASP A 11 27.50 0.36 16.75
CA ASP A 11 28.14 -0.84 17.30
C ASP A 11 27.16 -2.03 17.23
N GLU A 12 27.66 -3.21 16.84
CA GLU A 12 26.82 -4.39 16.60
C GLU A 12 26.03 -4.84 17.85
N SER A 13 26.60 -4.62 19.04
CA SER A 13 26.00 -4.95 20.33
C SER A 13 24.79 -4.08 20.69
N GLU A 14 24.61 -2.93 20.03
CA GLU A 14 23.54 -1.97 20.29
C GLU A 14 22.23 -2.24 19.54
N LEU A 15 22.20 -3.24 18.64
CA LEU A 15 21.01 -3.65 17.90
C LEU A 15 20.72 -5.12 18.23
N LYS A 16 19.76 -5.39 19.11
CA LYS A 16 19.45 -6.77 19.49
C LYS A 16 18.55 -7.44 18.46
N ASP A 17 18.46 -8.77 18.54
CA ASP A 17 17.52 -9.50 17.70
C ASP A 17 16.07 -9.04 17.95
N GLY A 18 15.30 -8.93 16.86
CA GLY A 18 13.94 -8.39 16.86
C GLY A 18 13.85 -6.88 17.04
N GLU A 19 14.97 -6.15 17.12
CA GLU A 19 14.97 -4.69 17.22
C GLU A 19 15.15 -4.00 15.87
N MET A 20 14.68 -2.76 15.82
CA MET A 20 15.03 -1.80 14.78
C MET A 20 15.47 -0.48 15.40
N LYS A 21 16.44 0.20 14.77
CA LYS A 21 17.02 1.45 15.26
C LYS A 21 17.27 2.41 14.11
N GLU A 22 16.84 3.66 14.27
CA GLU A 22 17.23 4.74 13.36
C GLU A 22 18.65 5.20 13.71
N VAL A 23 19.50 5.33 12.70
CA VAL A 23 20.88 5.80 12.83
C VAL A 23 21.15 6.91 11.82
N THR A 24 22.06 7.81 12.18
CA THR A 24 22.55 8.84 11.25
C THR A 24 23.54 8.20 10.28
N PHE A 25 23.34 8.40 8.97
CA PHE A 25 24.29 7.97 7.95
C PHE A 25 25.31 9.07 7.64
N GLU A 26 24.83 10.24 7.21
CA GLU A 26 25.64 11.43 6.94
C GLU A 26 24.75 12.67 6.97
N GLY A 27 25.17 13.75 7.65
CA GLY A 27 24.39 14.98 7.72
C GLY A 27 23.00 14.75 8.30
N ASP A 28 21.96 15.07 7.53
CA ASP A 28 20.55 14.83 7.86
C ASP A 28 20.04 13.44 7.41
N GLY A 29 20.87 12.67 6.71
CA GLY A 29 20.57 11.32 6.23
C GLY A 29 20.36 10.31 7.35
N LYS A 30 19.27 9.54 7.25
CA LYS A 30 18.84 8.53 8.24
C LYS A 30 18.65 7.16 7.60
N VAL A 31 19.08 6.14 8.31
CA VAL A 31 18.90 4.73 7.94
C VAL A 31 18.18 4.01 9.08
N LEU A 32 17.22 3.16 8.74
CA LEU A 32 16.64 2.21 9.68
C LEU A 32 17.42 0.91 9.59
N LEU A 33 18.07 0.52 10.68
CA LEU A 33 18.61 -0.81 10.86
C LEU A 33 17.53 -1.70 11.49
N SER A 34 17.48 -2.96 11.10
CA SER A 34 16.65 -3.99 11.74
C SER A 34 17.42 -5.31 11.81
N ARG A 35 17.26 -6.05 12.91
CA ARG A 35 17.88 -7.37 13.07
C ARG A 35 16.82 -8.46 13.20
N LEU A 36 17.02 -9.54 12.44
CA LEU A 36 16.21 -10.75 12.44
C LEU A 36 17.15 -11.96 12.47
N GLY A 37 17.28 -12.59 13.63
CA GLY A 37 18.35 -13.54 13.93
C GLY A 37 19.72 -12.91 13.65
N ASP A 38 20.53 -13.60 12.84
CA ASP A 38 21.87 -13.14 12.46
C ASP A 38 21.85 -12.11 11.31
N GLN A 39 20.68 -11.83 10.72
CA GLN A 39 20.58 -10.92 9.58
C GLN A 39 20.36 -9.48 10.02
N ILE A 40 21.20 -8.57 9.53
CA ILE A 40 21.04 -7.13 9.67
C ILE A 40 20.58 -6.55 8.34
N ASN A 41 19.45 -5.85 8.36
CA ASN A 41 18.88 -5.16 7.21
C ASN A 41 18.99 -3.65 7.41
N ALA A 42 19.25 -2.92 6.33
CA ALA A 42 19.26 -1.46 6.31
C ALA A 42 18.30 -0.94 5.24
N THR A 43 17.40 -0.04 5.62
CA THR A 43 16.42 0.58 4.70
C THR A 43 16.29 2.08 4.97
N SER A 44 15.51 2.78 4.13
CA SER A 44 15.07 4.14 4.44
C SER A 44 14.40 4.21 5.82
N ALA A 45 14.62 5.32 6.54
CA ALA A 45 14.10 5.51 7.90
C ALA A 45 12.65 6.03 7.97
N PHE A 46 12.07 6.39 6.83
CA PHE A 46 10.78 7.06 6.77
C PHE A 46 9.78 6.24 5.94
N CYS A 47 8.53 6.20 6.40
CA CYS A 47 7.44 5.53 5.69
C CYS A 47 7.24 6.17 4.32
N THR A 48 7.10 5.34 3.28
CA THR A 48 6.96 5.79 1.89
C THR A 48 5.64 6.49 1.56
N HIS A 49 4.73 6.55 2.53
CA HIS A 49 3.42 7.16 2.38
C HIS A 49 3.41 8.63 2.83
N TYR A 50 3.66 8.89 4.11
CA TYR A 50 3.66 10.24 4.69
C TYR A 50 4.98 10.62 5.39
N GLY A 51 6.03 9.82 5.27
CA GLY A 51 7.33 10.11 5.87
C GLY A 51 7.36 9.93 7.40
N ALA A 52 6.47 9.09 7.95
CA ALA A 52 6.47 8.73 9.37
C ALA A 52 7.82 8.10 9.77
N PRO A 53 8.39 8.41 10.95
CA PRO A 53 9.65 7.82 11.39
C PRO A 53 9.43 6.33 11.72
N LEU A 54 9.97 5.43 10.90
CA LEU A 54 9.71 4.00 11.01
C LEU A 54 10.30 3.38 12.30
N ALA A 55 11.34 3.98 12.89
CA ALA A 55 11.86 3.55 14.18
C ALA A 55 10.86 3.68 15.34
N LYS A 56 9.76 4.43 15.17
CA LYS A 56 8.65 4.49 16.14
C LYS A 56 7.56 3.44 15.87
N GLY A 57 7.69 2.69 14.79
CA GLY A 57 6.75 1.65 14.37
C GLY A 57 6.98 0.32 15.10
N VAL A 58 6.58 -0.78 14.45
CA VAL A 58 6.77 -2.14 14.97
C VAL A 58 7.52 -2.98 13.94
N LEU A 59 8.60 -3.67 14.35
CA LEU A 59 9.18 -4.77 13.59
C LEU A 59 8.48 -6.06 14.01
N THR A 60 7.80 -6.68 13.07
CA THR A 60 7.13 -7.97 13.26
C THR A 60 8.14 -9.11 13.21
N ALA A 61 7.80 -10.24 13.85
CA ALA A 61 8.68 -11.42 13.89
C ALA A 61 8.97 -12.01 12.49
N ASP A 62 8.08 -11.80 11.52
CA ASP A 62 8.26 -12.20 10.13
C ASP A 62 8.98 -11.13 9.27
N GLY A 63 9.51 -10.08 9.91
CA GLY A 63 10.40 -9.11 9.29
C GLY A 63 9.74 -7.94 8.57
N ARG A 64 8.43 -7.71 8.80
CA ARG A 64 7.73 -6.52 8.30
C ARG A 64 7.88 -5.36 9.27
N VAL A 65 8.13 -4.16 8.74
CA VAL A 65 8.11 -2.91 9.48
C VAL A 65 6.74 -2.25 9.30
N VAL A 66 5.98 -2.14 10.39
CA VAL A 66 4.66 -1.50 10.43
C VAL A 66 4.82 -0.04 10.80
N CYS A 67 4.21 0.85 10.00
CA CYS A 67 4.25 2.29 10.20
C CYS A 67 3.55 2.70 11.52
N PRO A 68 4.12 3.64 12.30
CA PRO A 68 3.49 4.10 13.55
C PRO A 68 2.19 4.92 13.36
N TRP A 69 1.92 5.45 12.16
CA TRP A 69 0.77 6.35 11.93
C TRP A 69 -0.49 5.63 11.44
N HIS A 70 -0.35 4.40 10.98
CA HIS A 70 -1.45 3.58 10.49
C HIS A 70 -1.14 2.14 10.89
N GLY A 71 -1.81 1.65 11.94
CA GLY A 71 -1.64 0.31 12.49
C GLY A 71 -2.35 -0.79 11.68
N GLU A 72 -2.62 -0.54 10.40
CA GLU A 72 -3.24 -1.50 9.49
C GLU A 72 -2.17 -2.23 8.68
N ASP A 73 -2.37 -3.52 8.43
CA ASP A 73 -1.53 -4.38 7.58
C ASP A 73 -1.81 -4.10 6.09
N ALA A 74 -1.72 -2.83 5.71
CA ALA A 74 -1.90 -2.37 4.34
C ALA A 74 -0.51 -2.18 3.67
N PRO A 75 -0.35 -2.62 2.41
CA PRO A 75 0.88 -2.38 1.66
C PRO A 75 1.18 -0.88 1.55
N ALA A 76 2.45 -0.53 1.72
CA ALA A 76 2.90 0.83 1.50
C ALA A 76 2.83 1.20 -0.01
N PRO A 77 2.51 2.45 -0.38
CA PRO A 77 2.37 2.86 -1.78
C PRO A 77 3.62 2.69 -2.66
N SER A 78 4.80 2.70 -2.04
CA SER A 78 6.09 2.61 -2.72
C SER A 78 7.08 1.81 -1.88
N ALA A 79 8.11 1.26 -2.52
CA ALA A 79 9.15 0.49 -1.85
C ALA A 79 10.14 1.40 -1.12
N LEU A 80 10.63 0.95 0.05
CA LEU A 80 11.77 1.58 0.72
C LEU A 80 13.06 1.38 -0.10
N HIS A 81 14.01 2.31 0.02
CA HIS A 81 15.37 1.99 -0.40
C HIS A 81 15.92 0.86 0.47
N ARG A 82 16.71 -0.02 -0.14
CA ARG A 82 17.49 -1.03 0.57
C ARG A 82 18.95 -0.65 0.45
N PHE A 83 19.64 -0.67 1.57
CA PHE A 83 21.07 -0.42 1.65
C PHE A 83 21.80 -1.71 2.02
N LYS A 84 23.06 -1.81 1.62
CA LYS A 84 23.91 -2.91 2.06
C LYS A 84 24.29 -2.66 3.51
N ALA A 85 24.23 -3.68 4.35
CA ALA A 85 24.68 -3.64 5.74
C ALA A 85 25.59 -4.84 6.02
N GLU A 86 26.77 -4.59 6.60
CA GLU A 86 27.77 -5.61 6.93
C GLU A 86 28.36 -5.33 8.31
N VAL A 87 28.67 -6.38 9.06
CA VAL A 87 29.41 -6.27 10.31
C VAL A 87 30.89 -6.40 10.01
N GLN A 88 31.69 -5.42 10.42
CA GLN A 88 33.15 -5.46 10.34
C GLN A 88 33.73 -4.86 11.62
N GLY A 89 34.61 -5.61 12.30
CA GLY A 89 35.25 -5.14 13.54
C GLY A 89 34.25 -4.78 14.66
N GLY A 90 33.15 -5.53 14.78
CA GLY A 90 32.10 -5.28 15.79
C GLY A 90 31.20 -4.08 15.49
N LYS A 91 31.28 -3.50 14.29
CA LYS A 91 30.47 -2.35 13.87
C LYS A 91 29.64 -2.67 12.63
N ILE A 92 28.42 -2.17 12.62
CA ILE A 92 27.52 -2.22 11.46
C ILE A 92 27.92 -1.10 10.51
N HIS A 93 28.36 -1.49 9.32
CA HIS A 93 28.68 -0.60 8.21
C HIS A 93 27.54 -0.62 7.21
N VAL A 94 27.07 0.57 6.82
CA VAL A 94 26.06 0.71 5.78
C VAL A 94 26.71 1.28 4.53
N THR A 95 26.38 0.71 3.36
CA THR A 95 26.73 1.29 2.06
C THR A 95 25.49 1.84 1.38
N ALA A 96 25.45 3.16 1.16
CA ALA A 96 24.32 3.86 0.55
C ALA A 96 24.79 5.08 -0.26
N ASP A 97 23.93 5.52 -1.19
CA ASP A 97 23.98 6.88 -1.72
C ASP A 97 23.36 7.82 -0.67
N PRO A 98 24.08 8.83 -0.16
CA PRO A 98 23.56 9.76 0.83
C PRO A 98 22.21 10.38 0.43
N GLY A 99 22.00 10.67 -0.86
CA GLY A 99 20.76 11.24 -1.37
C GLY A 99 19.53 10.33 -1.23
N ASN A 100 19.72 9.03 -0.99
CA ASN A 100 18.63 8.07 -0.74
C ASN A 100 18.35 7.86 0.76
N THR A 101 19.12 8.50 1.64
CA THR A 101 18.96 8.38 3.10
C THR A 101 18.19 9.56 3.70
N VAL A 102 17.92 10.60 2.93
CA VAL A 102 17.22 11.82 3.39
C VAL A 102 15.70 11.67 3.31
N LYS A 103 14.98 12.43 4.15
CA LYS A 103 13.51 12.42 4.19
C LYS A 103 12.85 12.96 2.92
N SER A 104 13.53 13.71 2.08
CA SER A 104 12.98 14.14 0.79
C SER A 104 12.99 13.03 -0.27
N ASN A 105 13.70 11.91 -0.03
CA ASN A 105 13.87 10.81 -0.98
C ASN A 105 13.95 9.46 -0.25
N PHE A 106 12.84 9.07 0.40
CA PHE A 106 12.74 7.85 1.20
C PHE A 106 12.12 6.65 0.47
N SER A 107 11.82 6.78 -0.81
CA SER A 107 11.14 5.74 -1.58
C SER A 107 11.78 5.55 -2.95
N ARG A 108 11.75 4.30 -3.42
CA ARG A 108 12.14 3.94 -4.78
C ARG A 108 10.97 3.33 -5.53
N GLN A 109 11.13 3.29 -6.85
CA GLN A 109 10.29 2.46 -7.69
C GLN A 109 10.53 0.97 -7.39
N PRO A 110 9.49 0.13 -7.44
CA PRO A 110 9.65 -1.31 -7.36
C PRO A 110 10.53 -1.85 -8.50
N LYS A 111 11.25 -2.94 -8.24
CA LYS A 111 12.06 -3.61 -9.27
C LYS A 111 11.18 -4.68 -9.91
N LEU A 112 10.75 -4.45 -11.13
CA LEU A 112 9.93 -5.41 -11.87
C LEU A 112 10.81 -6.52 -12.45
N ALA A 113 10.45 -7.77 -12.22
CA ALA A 113 11.05 -8.93 -12.87
C ALA A 113 10.37 -9.27 -14.20
N ALA A 114 9.15 -8.76 -14.42
CA ALA A 114 8.43 -8.79 -15.69
C ALA A 114 7.66 -7.48 -15.90
N ASN A 115 7.67 -6.95 -17.13
CA ASN A 115 6.97 -5.71 -17.50
C ASN A 115 6.07 -5.88 -18.73
N THR A 116 5.93 -7.10 -19.24
CA THR A 116 5.14 -7.41 -20.45
C THR A 116 4.29 -8.65 -20.24
N THR A 117 3.25 -8.77 -21.08
CA THR A 117 2.40 -9.96 -21.17
C THR A 117 2.92 -10.84 -22.30
N GLU A 118 3.36 -12.06 -21.99
CA GLU A 118 3.91 -13.02 -22.96
C GLU A 118 2.89 -14.12 -23.35
N SER A 119 1.75 -14.22 -22.67
CA SER A 119 0.78 -15.31 -22.85
C SER A 119 -0.51 -14.88 -23.55
N GLN A 120 -0.97 -15.73 -24.46
CA GLN A 120 -2.31 -15.71 -25.04
C GLN A 120 -3.21 -16.66 -24.24
N GLY A 121 -4.18 -16.13 -23.51
CA GLY A 121 -5.14 -16.90 -22.71
C GLY A 121 -5.60 -16.19 -21.43
N PRO A 122 -6.55 -16.79 -20.69
CA PRO A 122 -7.00 -16.26 -19.40
C PRO A 122 -5.85 -16.21 -18.40
N GLY A 123 -5.53 -15.02 -17.89
CA GLY A 123 -4.48 -14.81 -16.90
C GLY A 123 -5.04 -14.67 -15.49
N VAL A 124 -4.51 -13.71 -14.74
CA VAL A 124 -5.01 -13.39 -13.39
C VAL A 124 -6.14 -12.38 -13.49
N VAL A 125 -7.27 -12.69 -12.87
CA VAL A 125 -8.34 -11.72 -12.61
C VAL A 125 -8.28 -11.31 -11.14
N ILE A 126 -8.26 -10.01 -10.88
CA ILE A 126 -8.26 -9.41 -9.55
C ILE A 126 -9.58 -8.69 -9.35
N VAL A 127 -10.34 -9.05 -8.32
CA VAL A 127 -11.62 -8.44 -7.99
C VAL A 127 -11.43 -7.44 -6.85
N GLY A 128 -11.52 -6.15 -7.17
CA GLY A 128 -11.30 -5.02 -6.28
C GLY A 128 -10.04 -4.24 -6.65
N GLY A 129 -10.20 -2.93 -6.88
CA GLY A 129 -9.12 -2.00 -7.23
C GLY A 129 -8.52 -1.24 -6.04
N GLY A 130 -8.74 -1.70 -4.80
CA GLY A 130 -8.19 -1.07 -3.60
C GLY A 130 -6.69 -1.37 -3.39
N SER A 131 -6.19 -1.11 -2.18
CA SER A 131 -4.78 -1.31 -1.85
C SER A 131 -4.28 -2.73 -2.09
N GLY A 132 -5.04 -3.73 -1.65
CA GLY A 132 -4.72 -5.14 -1.92
C GLY A 132 -4.73 -5.48 -3.41
N GLY A 133 -5.64 -4.90 -4.19
CA GLY A 133 -5.78 -5.19 -5.61
C GLY A 133 -4.61 -4.68 -6.45
N TYR A 134 -4.26 -3.40 -6.29
CA TYR A 134 -3.11 -2.86 -7.02
C TYR A 134 -1.78 -3.45 -6.51
N GLN A 135 -1.64 -3.71 -5.21
CA GLN A 135 -0.43 -4.37 -4.71
C GLN A 135 -0.28 -5.78 -5.29
N ALA A 136 -1.38 -6.52 -5.51
CA ALA A 136 -1.32 -7.81 -6.20
C ALA A 136 -0.75 -7.66 -7.62
N VAL A 137 -1.14 -6.61 -8.36
CA VAL A 137 -0.55 -6.29 -9.67
C VAL A 137 0.96 -6.09 -9.57
N GLU A 138 1.41 -5.22 -8.66
CA GLU A 138 2.84 -4.92 -8.49
C GLU A 138 3.61 -6.18 -8.09
N SER A 139 3.11 -6.92 -7.10
CA SER A 139 3.75 -8.13 -6.58
C SER A 139 3.87 -9.23 -7.64
N LEU A 140 2.85 -9.43 -8.48
CA LEU A 140 2.91 -10.38 -9.60
C LEU A 140 4.08 -10.04 -10.53
N ARG A 141 4.25 -8.76 -10.87
CA ARG A 141 5.33 -8.30 -11.76
C ARG A 141 6.71 -8.29 -11.09
N GLU A 142 6.78 -7.92 -9.82
CA GLU A 142 8.01 -8.00 -9.02
C GLU A 142 8.53 -9.44 -8.90
N ASN A 143 7.62 -10.43 -8.86
CA ASN A 143 7.94 -11.85 -8.78
C ASN A 143 7.98 -12.56 -10.15
N GLY A 144 7.94 -11.79 -11.26
CA GLY A 144 8.22 -12.32 -12.59
C GLY A 144 7.04 -13.01 -13.29
N PHE A 145 5.81 -12.85 -12.79
CA PHE A 145 4.63 -13.31 -13.50
C PHE A 145 4.48 -12.56 -14.83
N LYS A 146 4.30 -13.30 -15.93
CA LYS A 146 4.24 -12.76 -17.30
C LYS A 146 2.89 -12.94 -18.00
N GLY A 147 1.88 -13.46 -17.29
CA GLY A 147 0.53 -13.62 -17.84
C GLY A 147 -0.25 -12.30 -17.86
N SER A 148 -1.41 -12.32 -18.51
CA SER A 148 -2.34 -11.18 -18.51
C SER A 148 -2.86 -10.92 -17.09
N ILE A 149 -3.09 -9.65 -16.76
CA ILE A 149 -3.68 -9.23 -15.48
C ILE A 149 -4.87 -8.32 -15.78
N THR A 150 -6.04 -8.65 -15.25
CA THR A 150 -7.23 -7.80 -15.33
C THR A 150 -7.71 -7.46 -13.93
N VAL A 151 -7.81 -6.18 -13.63
CA VAL A 151 -8.39 -5.68 -12.37
C VAL A 151 -9.81 -5.22 -12.65
N LEU A 152 -10.77 -5.82 -11.96
CA LEU A 152 -12.19 -5.47 -12.02
C LEU A 152 -12.55 -4.71 -10.76
N THR A 153 -13.09 -3.50 -10.89
CA THR A 153 -13.50 -2.72 -9.72
C THR A 153 -14.84 -2.03 -9.97
N LYS A 154 -15.72 -2.08 -8.96
CA LYS A 154 -16.98 -1.35 -8.99
C LYS A 154 -16.81 0.17 -8.86
N GLU A 155 -15.63 0.60 -8.41
CA GLU A 155 -15.33 2.02 -8.25
C GLU A 155 -15.07 2.69 -9.61
N PRO A 156 -15.48 3.95 -9.80
CA PRO A 156 -15.38 4.64 -11.09
C PRO A 156 -13.99 5.23 -11.37
N HIS A 157 -13.02 5.01 -10.48
CA HIS A 157 -11.69 5.62 -10.50
C HIS A 157 -10.58 4.57 -10.36
N ALA A 158 -9.34 4.99 -10.62
CA ALA A 158 -8.16 4.17 -10.37
C ALA A 158 -7.96 3.89 -8.86
N PRO A 159 -7.05 2.98 -8.47
CA PRO A 159 -6.76 2.72 -7.06
C PRO A 159 -6.43 3.99 -6.30
N ILE A 160 -7.11 4.23 -5.18
CA ILE A 160 -6.94 5.44 -4.37
C ILE A 160 -6.35 5.17 -2.99
N ASP A 161 -5.68 6.17 -2.44
CA ASP A 161 -5.27 6.25 -1.06
C ASP A 161 -6.46 6.62 -0.16
N ARG A 162 -7.12 5.61 0.39
CA ARG A 162 -8.28 5.83 1.27
C ARG A 162 -7.94 6.50 2.59
N THR A 163 -6.68 6.50 3.02
CA THR A 163 -6.30 7.15 4.29
C THR A 163 -6.51 8.66 4.21
N LYS A 164 -6.28 9.25 3.03
CA LYS A 164 -6.52 10.68 2.75
C LYS A 164 -7.99 11.07 2.89
N LEU A 165 -8.92 10.14 2.72
CA LEU A 165 -10.36 10.41 2.91
C LEU A 165 -10.68 10.78 4.35
N SER A 166 -10.01 10.21 5.35
CA SER A 166 -10.28 10.48 6.76
C SER A 166 -9.32 11.50 7.39
N LYS A 167 -8.10 11.61 6.86
CA LYS A 167 -7.07 12.50 7.43
C LYS A 167 -7.07 13.90 6.85
N ALA A 168 -7.33 14.04 5.55
CA ALA A 168 -7.37 15.32 4.86
C ALA A 168 -8.77 15.64 4.29
N LEU A 169 -9.71 14.69 4.35
CA LEU A 169 -11.02 14.75 3.69
C LEU A 169 -10.94 15.23 2.24
N ILE A 170 -10.01 14.66 1.47
CA ILE A 170 -9.92 14.93 0.03
C ILE A 170 -11.09 14.24 -0.67
N THR A 171 -11.91 15.00 -1.38
CA THR A 171 -13.12 14.53 -2.08
C THR A 171 -12.94 14.35 -3.60
N ASP A 172 -11.75 14.67 -4.10
CA ASP A 172 -11.37 14.55 -5.51
C ASP A 172 -10.54 13.28 -5.71
N ALA A 173 -11.12 12.29 -6.40
CA ALA A 173 -10.50 10.99 -6.64
C ALA A 173 -9.14 11.10 -7.36
N SER A 174 -8.99 12.07 -8.28
CA SER A 174 -7.76 12.24 -9.06
C SER A 174 -6.55 12.62 -8.19
N LYS A 175 -6.79 13.29 -7.06
CA LYS A 175 -5.76 13.67 -6.06
C LYS A 175 -5.44 12.54 -5.08
N LEU A 176 -6.18 11.44 -5.18
CA LEU A 176 -6.05 10.27 -4.31
C LEU A 176 -5.40 9.09 -5.02
N GLU A 177 -5.28 9.11 -6.34
CA GLU A 177 -4.77 7.96 -7.11
C GLU A 177 -3.37 7.55 -6.63
N LEU A 178 -3.23 6.26 -6.33
CA LEU A 178 -1.95 5.62 -6.02
C LEU A 178 -1.20 5.27 -7.30
N ARG A 179 -1.95 4.86 -8.33
CA ARG A 179 -1.48 4.58 -9.69
C ARG A 179 -2.60 4.99 -10.64
N SER A 180 -2.25 5.64 -11.74
CA SER A 180 -3.22 5.90 -12.80
C SER A 180 -3.50 4.61 -13.58
N ALA A 181 -4.63 4.57 -14.30
CA ALA A 181 -4.93 3.47 -15.23
C ALA A 181 -3.86 3.34 -16.33
N SER A 182 -3.32 4.46 -16.80
CA SER A 182 -2.25 4.48 -17.79
C SER A 182 -0.94 3.92 -17.23
N GLU A 183 -0.61 4.17 -15.96
CA GLU A 183 0.55 3.57 -15.31
C GLU A 183 0.38 2.05 -15.15
N LEU A 184 -0.79 1.60 -14.67
CA LEU A 184 -1.10 0.16 -14.55
C LEU A 184 -0.90 -0.58 -15.88
N LEU A 185 -1.38 0.02 -16.97
CA LEU A 185 -1.23 -0.57 -18.29
C LEU A 185 0.22 -0.50 -18.80
N SER A 186 0.83 0.68 -18.83
CA SER A 186 2.14 0.88 -19.47
C SER A 186 3.31 0.26 -18.71
N LYS A 187 3.24 0.23 -17.38
CA LYS A 187 4.34 -0.25 -16.52
C LYS A 187 4.16 -1.70 -16.08
N TYR A 188 2.91 -2.13 -15.88
CA TYR A 188 2.60 -3.47 -15.36
C TYR A 188 1.84 -4.35 -16.36
N GLY A 189 1.43 -3.84 -17.53
CA GLY A 189 0.62 -4.61 -18.48
C GLY A 189 -0.73 -5.04 -17.91
N ALA A 190 -1.24 -4.33 -16.90
CA ALA A 190 -2.47 -4.66 -16.21
C ALA A 190 -3.63 -3.81 -16.72
N VAL A 191 -4.71 -4.46 -17.15
CA VAL A 191 -5.92 -3.78 -17.63
C VAL A 191 -6.83 -3.51 -16.45
N LEU A 192 -7.17 -2.24 -16.22
CA LEU A 192 -8.15 -1.83 -15.22
C LEU A 192 -9.52 -1.60 -15.87
N ARG A 193 -10.55 -2.32 -15.39
CA ARG A 193 -11.96 -2.08 -15.73
C ARG A 193 -12.66 -1.46 -14.52
N THR A 194 -12.87 -0.14 -14.58
CA THR A 194 -13.64 0.61 -13.57
C THR A 194 -15.14 0.45 -13.78
N SER A 195 -15.94 0.86 -12.79
CA SER A 195 -17.41 0.75 -12.82
C SER A 195 -17.91 -0.64 -13.20
N THR A 196 -17.13 -1.67 -12.86
CA THR A 196 -17.36 -3.07 -13.23
C THR A 196 -17.47 -3.89 -11.95
N GLU A 197 -18.71 -4.10 -11.50
CA GLU A 197 -18.99 -4.95 -10.33
C GLU A 197 -18.97 -6.43 -10.73
N VAL A 198 -18.24 -7.24 -9.96
CA VAL A 198 -18.32 -8.70 -10.05
C VAL A 198 -19.45 -9.17 -9.14
N THR A 199 -20.42 -9.88 -9.71
CA THR A 199 -21.65 -10.31 -9.04
C THR A 199 -21.62 -11.78 -8.63
N SER A 200 -20.87 -12.63 -9.34
CA SER A 200 -20.67 -14.03 -8.99
C SER A 200 -19.33 -14.58 -9.47
N VAL A 201 -18.90 -15.67 -8.83
CA VAL A 201 -17.70 -16.43 -9.17
C VAL A 201 -18.12 -17.89 -9.40
N ASP A 202 -17.77 -18.45 -10.55
CA ASP A 202 -17.84 -19.88 -10.82
C ASP A 202 -16.43 -20.46 -10.82
N VAL A 203 -16.10 -21.17 -9.74
CA VAL A 203 -14.78 -21.80 -9.55
C VAL A 203 -14.59 -23.06 -10.40
N THR A 204 -15.67 -23.66 -10.89
CA THR A 204 -15.62 -24.87 -11.74
C THR A 204 -15.29 -24.49 -13.16
N SER A 205 -16.01 -23.52 -13.75
CA SER A 205 -15.72 -23.00 -15.08
C SER A 205 -14.58 -21.97 -15.11
N LYS A 206 -14.10 -21.55 -13.93
CA LYS A 206 -13.10 -20.48 -13.73
C LYS A 206 -13.50 -19.18 -14.41
N THR A 207 -14.70 -18.71 -14.11
CA THR A 207 -15.23 -17.45 -14.63
C THR A 207 -15.75 -16.56 -13.51
N VAL A 208 -15.73 -15.25 -13.75
CA VAL A 208 -16.48 -14.28 -12.95
C VAL A 208 -17.55 -13.62 -13.80
N THR A 209 -18.71 -13.38 -13.22
CA THR A 209 -19.80 -12.65 -13.87
C THR A 209 -19.71 -11.19 -13.47
N ILE A 210 -19.83 -10.29 -14.44
CA ILE A 210 -19.74 -8.85 -14.23
C ILE A 210 -20.96 -8.09 -14.72
N GLY A 211 -21.23 -6.99 -14.02
CA GLY A 211 -22.32 -6.08 -14.31
C GLY A 211 -23.70 -6.72 -14.22
N SER A 212 -24.70 -5.97 -14.66
CA SER A 212 -26.08 -6.44 -14.77
C SER A 212 -26.36 -7.22 -16.06
N SER A 213 -25.48 -7.12 -17.07
CA SER A 213 -25.61 -7.82 -18.34
C SER A 213 -25.26 -9.31 -18.26
N GLY A 214 -24.57 -9.74 -17.21
CA GLY A 214 -24.14 -11.12 -17.05
C GLY A 214 -22.92 -11.51 -17.91
N GLU A 215 -22.15 -10.53 -18.41
CA GLU A 215 -20.89 -10.80 -19.13
C GLU A 215 -19.98 -11.67 -18.24
N SER A 216 -19.35 -12.68 -18.83
CA SER A 216 -18.46 -13.60 -18.14
C SER A 216 -17.01 -13.37 -18.53
N VAL A 217 -16.12 -13.29 -17.54
CA VAL A 217 -14.67 -13.12 -17.73
C VAL A 217 -13.97 -14.37 -17.19
N SER A 218 -13.29 -15.11 -18.07
CA SER A 218 -12.50 -16.28 -17.69
C SER A 218 -11.19 -15.89 -17.01
N TYR A 219 -10.73 -16.73 -16.10
CA TYR A 219 -9.44 -16.58 -15.42
C TYR A 219 -8.69 -17.91 -15.32
N GLN A 220 -7.37 -17.84 -15.23
CA GLN A 220 -6.54 -18.95 -14.77
C GLN A 220 -6.45 -18.97 -13.24
N THR A 221 -6.23 -17.79 -12.66
CA THR A 221 -6.16 -17.54 -11.21
C THR A 221 -7.04 -16.35 -10.85
N LEU A 222 -7.76 -16.45 -9.74
CA LEU A 222 -8.61 -15.39 -9.20
C LEU A 222 -8.05 -14.87 -7.88
N ILE A 223 -7.94 -13.55 -7.74
CA ILE A 223 -7.58 -12.87 -6.50
C ILE A 223 -8.78 -12.04 -6.04
N LEU A 224 -9.28 -12.32 -4.84
CA LEU A 224 -10.35 -11.54 -4.21
C LEU A 224 -9.74 -10.46 -3.31
N ALA A 225 -9.81 -9.21 -3.76
CA ALA A 225 -9.31 -8.02 -3.09
C ALA A 225 -10.42 -6.98 -2.87
N THR A 226 -11.64 -7.46 -2.57
CA THR A 226 -12.86 -6.65 -2.47
C THR A 226 -12.88 -5.70 -1.27
N GLY A 227 -12.00 -5.93 -0.29
CA GLY A 227 -11.93 -5.15 0.94
C GLY A 227 -13.18 -5.32 1.81
N GLY A 228 -13.43 -4.34 2.68
CA GLY A 228 -14.56 -4.34 3.59
C GLY A 228 -15.62 -3.28 3.25
N ILE A 229 -16.79 -3.44 3.86
CA ILE A 229 -17.88 -2.47 3.87
C ILE A 229 -18.06 -1.98 5.31
N PRO A 230 -18.24 -0.66 5.55
CA PRO A 230 -18.50 -0.14 6.89
C PRO A 230 -19.72 -0.81 7.53
N ARG A 231 -19.58 -1.22 8.79
CA ARG A 231 -20.72 -1.73 9.58
C ARG A 231 -21.68 -0.59 9.88
N LYS A 232 -22.96 -0.77 9.56
CA LYS A 232 -24.02 0.13 10.01
C LYS A 232 -24.52 -0.31 11.38
N LEU A 233 -24.57 0.61 12.34
CA LEU A 233 -25.06 0.32 13.68
C LEU A 233 -26.57 0.03 13.65
N PRO A 234 -27.06 -1.07 14.25
CA PRO A 234 -28.48 -1.43 14.24
C PRO A 234 -29.25 -0.66 15.32
N ILE A 235 -29.14 0.67 15.34
CA ILE A 235 -29.76 1.55 16.32
C ILE A 235 -30.82 2.46 15.69
N ALA A 236 -31.73 3.00 16.52
CA ALA A 236 -32.64 4.05 16.09
C ALA A 236 -31.84 5.27 15.60
N GLY A 237 -32.32 5.93 14.54
CA GLY A 237 -31.62 7.08 13.94
C GLY A 237 -30.43 6.74 13.02
N LYS A 238 -30.13 5.45 12.77
CA LYS A 238 -29.02 5.04 11.88
C LYS A 238 -29.11 5.53 10.42
N ASN A 239 -30.30 5.95 9.99
CA ASN A 239 -30.56 6.46 8.64
C ASN A 239 -30.79 7.99 8.63
N SER A 240 -30.51 8.69 9.73
CA SER A 240 -30.61 10.15 9.78
C SER A 240 -29.64 10.80 8.79
N THR A 241 -30.01 11.95 8.25
CA THR A 241 -29.27 12.65 7.18
C THR A 241 -27.86 13.10 7.59
N ASN A 242 -27.57 13.15 8.90
CA ASN A 242 -26.28 13.50 9.48
C ASN A 242 -25.44 12.29 9.94
N VAL A 243 -25.89 11.06 9.64
CA VAL A 243 -25.16 9.82 9.96
C VAL A 243 -24.50 9.29 8.70
N PHE A 244 -23.17 9.31 8.68
CA PHE A 244 -22.37 8.91 7.53
C PHE A 244 -21.53 7.67 7.82
N THR A 245 -21.28 6.88 6.77
CA THR A 245 -20.15 5.96 6.71
C THR A 245 -19.00 6.62 5.95
N LEU A 246 -17.79 6.09 6.07
CA LEU A 246 -16.64 6.54 5.28
C LEU A 246 -15.89 5.35 4.70
N ARG A 247 -15.97 5.16 3.38
CA ARG A 247 -15.22 4.14 2.65
C ARG A 247 -14.73 4.62 1.30
N GLY A 248 -15.59 5.29 0.53
CA GLY A 248 -15.30 5.78 -0.81
C GLY A 248 -15.27 7.30 -0.90
N VAL A 249 -14.96 7.79 -2.09
CA VAL A 249 -14.95 9.23 -2.39
C VAL A 249 -16.34 9.84 -2.22
N ASP A 250 -17.40 9.12 -2.59
CA ASP A 250 -18.76 9.63 -2.47
C ASP A 250 -19.22 9.75 -1.01
N ASP A 251 -18.74 8.86 -0.12
CA ASP A 251 -18.94 9.03 1.32
C ASP A 251 -18.26 10.30 1.83
N ALA A 252 -17.01 10.55 1.42
CA ALA A 252 -16.27 11.75 1.80
C ALA A 252 -16.94 13.03 1.31
N LYS A 253 -17.49 13.03 0.08
CA LYS A 253 -18.30 14.13 -0.45
C LYS A 253 -19.58 14.34 0.36
N GLY A 254 -20.26 13.26 0.74
CA GLY A 254 -21.45 13.32 1.59
C GLY A 254 -21.15 13.95 2.95
N ILE A 255 -20.05 13.54 3.58
CA ILE A 255 -19.58 14.13 4.84
C ILE A 255 -19.23 15.60 4.66
N ASP A 256 -18.48 15.96 3.62
CA ASP A 256 -18.04 17.34 3.39
C ASP A 256 -19.22 18.28 3.11
N ALA A 257 -20.19 17.83 2.32
CA ALA A 257 -21.43 18.57 2.06
C ALA A 257 -22.37 18.63 3.28
N GLY A 258 -22.34 17.61 4.13
CA GLY A 258 -23.14 17.50 5.36
C GLY A 258 -22.59 18.31 6.53
N ARG A 259 -21.42 18.95 6.39
CA ARG A 259 -20.85 19.86 7.40
C ARG A 259 -21.68 21.13 7.52
N ILE A 260 -22.74 21.06 8.31
CA ILE A 260 -23.37 22.25 8.87
C ILE A 260 -22.38 22.86 9.87
N VAL A 261 -21.90 24.07 9.63
CA VAL A 261 -21.14 24.85 10.61
C VAL A 261 -22.10 25.28 11.73
N ILE A 262 -22.36 24.39 12.67
CA ILE A 262 -22.86 24.69 14.01
C ILE A 262 -21.89 23.99 14.95
N ALA A 263 -21.26 24.75 15.84
CA ALA A 263 -20.31 24.22 16.82
C ALA A 263 -20.98 23.13 17.68
N HIS A 264 -20.83 21.85 17.33
CA HIS A 264 -21.14 20.71 18.20
C HIS A 264 -20.29 19.47 17.86
N LEU A 265 -20.11 18.66 18.91
CA LEU A 265 -19.32 17.44 19.07
C LEU A 265 -19.35 16.47 17.88
N HIS A 266 -18.20 16.26 17.21
CA HIS A 266 -17.96 15.09 16.36
C HIS A 266 -17.68 13.87 17.26
N LEU A 267 -18.55 12.86 17.23
CA LEU A 267 -18.32 11.58 17.90
C LEU A 267 -17.96 10.51 16.87
N THR A 268 -16.73 10.02 16.90
CA THR A 268 -16.30 8.86 16.12
C THR A 268 -16.56 7.59 16.94
N VAL A 269 -17.43 6.70 16.45
CA VAL A 269 -17.66 5.40 17.08
C VAL A 269 -16.74 4.36 16.44
N GLY A 270 -15.67 4.00 17.14
CA GLY A 270 -14.82 2.86 16.79
C GLY A 270 -15.37 1.58 17.41
N LEU A 271 -15.71 0.58 16.59
CA LEU A 271 -16.03 -0.75 17.08
C LEU A 271 -14.74 -1.56 17.14
N ASN A 272 -14.17 -1.73 18.34
CA ASN A 272 -13.10 -2.72 18.53
C ASN A 272 -13.69 -4.11 18.21
N SER A 273 -13.04 -4.83 17.29
CA SER A 273 -13.27 -6.25 17.04
C SER A 273 -12.45 -7.09 18.00
#